data_AF-A0A453CW19-F1
#
_entry.id   AF-A0A453CW19-F1
#
_cell.length_a   1.000
_cell.length_b   1.000
_cell.length_c   1.000
_cell.angle_alpha   90.00
_cell.angle_beta   90.00
_cell.angle_gamma   90.00
#
_symmetry.space_group_name_H-M   'P 1'
#
loop_
_entity.id
_entity.type
_entity.pdbx_description
1 polymer ?
#
loop_
_entity_poly.entity_id
_entity_poly.type
_entity_poly.pdbx_seq_one_letter_code
_entity_poly.pdbx_strand_id
1 'polypeptide(L)'
;LRWLKDCLPSKFSSLSVSKIRTRGIYQATKIATRFSKITTHLARIGFRDCFNYMCIEATWCNGSDGLYFEIWKRVTQQKESFRDSLKEVYKLNKCPSLQDSIKYAMEHDCSVMETAFLRCTVGAGITNEVSTVICM
;
A
#
# COMPACT_ATOMS: atom_id res chain seq x y z
N LEU A 1 -12.99 -5.38 -11.65
CA LEU A 1 -12.24 -5.01 -10.43
C LEU A 1 -12.84 -3.83 -9.67
N ARG A 2 -13.55 -2.89 -10.34
CA ARG A 2 -14.27 -1.76 -9.70
C ARG A 2 -15.16 -2.19 -8.53
N TRP A 3 -15.95 -3.26 -8.73
CA TRP A 3 -16.79 -3.86 -7.68
C TRP A 3 -16.04 -4.20 -6.39
N LEU A 4 -14.77 -4.59 -6.47
CA LEU A 4 -13.99 -5.00 -5.32
C LEU A 4 -13.48 -3.76 -4.58
N LYS A 5 -13.12 -2.68 -5.30
CA LYS A 5 -12.85 -1.36 -4.72
C LYS A 5 -14.08 -0.78 -4.02
N ASP A 6 -15.25 -0.90 -4.64
CA ASP A 6 -16.52 -0.40 -4.11
C ASP A 6 -17.04 -1.24 -2.92
N CYS A 7 -16.62 -2.51 -2.82
CA CYS A 7 -16.95 -3.40 -1.71
C CYS A 7 -15.95 -3.33 -0.53
N LEU A 8 -14.86 -2.57 -0.65
CA LEU A 8 -13.87 -2.41 0.43
C LEU A 8 -14.32 -1.23 1.32
N PRO A 9 -14.78 -1.49 2.55
CA PRO A 9 -15.21 -0.42 3.45
C PRO A 9 -14.03 0.47 3.83
N SER A 10 -14.31 1.76 4.10
CA SER A 10 -13.32 2.75 4.57
C SER A 10 -12.64 2.38 5.90
N LYS A 11 -13.22 1.46 6.68
CA LYS A 11 -12.61 0.88 7.89
C LYS A 11 -12.78 -0.64 7.88
N PHE A 12 -11.66 -1.36 7.81
CA PHE A 12 -11.61 -2.82 7.86
C PHE A 12 -11.95 -3.30 9.28
N SER A 13 -13.16 -3.83 9.52
CA SER A 13 -13.35 -4.74 10.66
C SER A 13 -12.82 -6.12 10.25
N SER A 14 -11.96 -6.75 11.05
CA SER A 14 -11.31 -8.04 10.72
C SER A 14 -12.27 -9.11 10.17
N LEU A 15 -13.51 -9.11 10.68
CA LEU A 15 -14.58 -10.03 10.28
C LEU A 15 -15.09 -9.81 8.85
N SER A 16 -15.28 -8.56 8.42
CA SER A 16 -15.78 -8.24 7.06
C SER A 16 -14.76 -8.64 5.98
N VAL A 17 -13.48 -8.41 6.28
CA VAL A 17 -12.33 -8.74 5.42
C VAL A 17 -12.20 -10.23 5.20
N SER A 18 -12.36 -11.02 6.27
CA SER A 18 -12.31 -12.48 6.21
C SER A 18 -13.41 -13.05 5.31
N LYS A 19 -14.63 -12.50 5.39
CA LYS A 19 -15.76 -12.91 4.54
C LYS A 19 -15.50 -12.60 3.06
N ILE A 20 -15.03 -11.39 2.74
CA ILE A 20 -14.71 -11.00 1.36
C ILE A 20 -13.59 -11.89 0.80
N ARG A 21 -12.53 -12.09 1.58
CA ARG A 21 -11.41 -12.96 1.20
C ARG A 21 -11.85 -14.38 0.88
N THR A 22 -12.67 -14.98 1.75
CA THR A 22 -13.17 -16.36 1.58
C THR A 22 -14.02 -16.48 0.32
N ARG A 23 -14.98 -15.56 0.12
CA ARG A 23 -15.81 -15.54 -1.09
C ARG A 23 -14.99 -15.32 -2.35
N GLY A 24 -14.02 -14.41 -2.31
CA GLY A 24 -13.15 -14.12 -3.45
C GLY A 24 -12.27 -15.30 -3.84
N ILE A 25 -11.70 -16.03 -2.88
CA ILE A 25 -10.96 -17.28 -3.14
C ILE A 25 -11.86 -18.31 -3.83
N TYR A 26 -13.08 -18.50 -3.33
CA TYR A 26 -14.03 -19.43 -3.93
C TYR A 26 -14.32 -19.07 -5.39
N GLN A 27 -14.62 -17.79 -5.67
CA GLN A 27 -14.91 -17.34 -7.03
C GLN A 27 -13.69 -17.44 -7.95
N ALA A 28 -12.50 -17.04 -7.49
CA ALA A 28 -11.27 -17.17 -8.26
C ALA A 28 -10.99 -18.63 -8.64
N THR A 29 -11.21 -19.56 -7.69
CA THR A 29 -11.05 -21.00 -7.92
C THR A 29 -12.08 -21.51 -8.94
N LYS A 30 -13.35 -21.11 -8.82
CA LYS A 30 -14.44 -21.49 -9.73
C LYS A 30 -14.23 -20.96 -11.16
N ILE A 31 -13.60 -19.80 -11.31
CA ILE A 31 -13.23 -19.26 -12.62
C ILE A 31 -12.07 -20.08 -13.20
N ALA A 32 -11.06 -20.39 -12.39
CA ALA A 32 -9.87 -21.12 -12.83
C ALA A 32 -10.19 -22.52 -13.38
N THR A 33 -11.23 -23.20 -12.89
CA THR A 33 -11.64 -24.52 -13.44
C THR A 33 -12.07 -24.46 -14.91
N ARG A 34 -12.32 -23.27 -15.46
CA ARG A 34 -12.65 -23.07 -16.88
C ARG A 34 -11.41 -22.96 -17.77
N PHE A 35 -10.20 -22.93 -17.20
CA PHE A 35 -8.95 -22.76 -17.91
C PHE A 35 -8.00 -23.91 -17.58
N SER A 36 -7.70 -24.76 -18.57
CA SER A 36 -6.88 -25.97 -18.39
C SER A 36 -5.45 -25.71 -17.92
N LYS A 37 -4.92 -24.50 -18.11
CA LYS A 37 -3.57 -24.10 -17.71
C LYS A 37 -3.50 -23.42 -16.34
N ILE A 38 -4.64 -23.10 -15.71
CA ILE A 38 -4.67 -22.38 -14.43
C ILE A 38 -5.04 -23.36 -13.32
N THR A 39 -4.08 -23.67 -12.45
CA THR A 39 -4.36 -24.51 -11.29
C THR A 39 -5.14 -23.74 -10.24
N THR A 40 -5.90 -24.47 -9.41
CA THR A 40 -6.60 -23.86 -8.27
C THR A 40 -5.63 -23.22 -7.26
N HIS A 41 -4.39 -23.70 -7.19
CA HIS A 41 -3.35 -23.11 -6.36
C HIS A 41 -2.90 -21.74 -6.90
N LEU A 42 -2.60 -21.64 -8.20
CA LEU A 42 -2.23 -20.37 -8.85
C LEU A 42 -3.35 -19.34 -8.74
N ALA A 43 -4.62 -19.76 -8.91
CA ALA A 43 -5.77 -18.88 -8.76
C ALA A 43 -5.90 -18.31 -7.33
N ARG A 44 -5.62 -19.13 -6.31
CA ARG A 44 -5.62 -18.71 -4.91
C ARG A 44 -4.51 -17.70 -4.60
N ILE A 45 -3.30 -17.95 -5.10
CA ILE A 45 -2.17 -17.03 -4.94
C ILE A 45 -2.48 -15.70 -5.63
N GLY A 46 -2.84 -15.74 -6.91
CA GLY A 46 -3.14 -14.52 -7.67
C GLY A 46 -4.29 -13.70 -7.05
N PHE A 47 -5.33 -14.36 -6.53
CA PHE A 47 -6.38 -13.65 -5.79
C PHE A 47 -5.86 -13.04 -4.49
N ARG A 48 -5.05 -13.76 -3.71
CA ARG A 48 -4.49 -13.25 -2.46
C ARG A 48 -3.62 -12.02 -2.70
N ASP A 49 -2.79 -12.05 -3.73
CA ASP A 49 -1.91 -10.93 -4.10
C ASP A 49 -2.73 -9.72 -4.55
N CYS A 50 -3.74 -9.95 -5.40
CA CYS A 50 -4.67 -8.91 -5.83
C CYS A 50 -5.44 -8.30 -4.65
N PHE A 51 -5.95 -9.15 -3.75
CA PHE A 51 -6.69 -8.72 -2.56
C PHE A 51 -5.81 -7.89 -1.63
N ASN A 52 -4.60 -8.37 -1.32
CA ASN A 52 -3.63 -7.63 -0.52
C ASN A 52 -3.28 -6.28 -1.16
N TYR A 53 -3.05 -6.26 -2.48
CA TYR A 53 -2.81 -5.04 -3.22
C TYR A 53 -3.95 -4.03 -3.06
N MET A 54 -5.20 -4.44 -3.24
CA MET A 54 -6.35 -3.54 -3.08
C MET A 54 -6.53 -3.05 -1.63
N CYS A 55 -6.23 -3.89 -0.63
CA CYS A 55 -6.24 -3.47 0.77
C CYS A 55 -5.20 -2.38 1.04
N ILE A 56 -4.00 -2.52 0.48
CA ILE A 56 -2.93 -1.52 0.60
C ILE A 56 -3.36 -0.21 -0.07
N GLU A 57 -3.87 -0.28 -1.30
CA GLU A 57 -4.36 0.90 -2.04
C GLU A 57 -5.45 1.66 -1.25
N ALA A 58 -6.45 0.93 -0.75
CA ALA A 58 -7.57 1.53 -0.04
C ALA A 58 -7.17 2.13 1.32
N THR A 59 -6.22 1.52 2.03
CA THR A 59 -5.84 1.92 3.39
C THR A 59 -4.76 3.00 3.38
N TRP A 60 -3.80 2.90 2.47
CA TRP A 60 -2.54 3.64 2.57
C TRP A 60 -2.26 4.52 1.36
N CYS A 61 -2.76 4.21 0.15
CA CYS A 61 -2.55 5.08 -1.02
C CYS A 61 -3.60 6.19 -1.12
N ASN A 62 -4.88 5.86 -0.93
CA ASN A 62 -5.97 6.83 -1.09
C ASN A 62 -5.93 7.93 -0.01
N GLY A 63 -5.71 9.18 -0.43
CA GLY A 63 -5.73 10.34 0.46
C GLY A 63 -4.45 10.54 1.28
N SER A 64 -3.40 9.77 0.99
CA SER A 64 -2.10 9.86 1.67
C SER A 64 -1.04 10.63 0.87
N ASP A 65 -1.40 11.25 -0.25
CA ASP A 65 -0.44 11.93 -1.14
C ASP A 65 0.39 13.00 -0.39
N GLY A 66 -0.27 13.81 0.45
CA GLY A 66 0.41 14.81 1.27
C GLY A 66 1.38 14.21 2.29
N LEU A 67 1.02 13.07 2.88
CA LEU A 67 1.86 12.33 3.83
C LEU A 67 3.09 11.75 3.13
N TYR A 68 2.90 11.07 2.00
CA TYR A 68 4.00 10.50 1.24
C TYR A 68 4.89 11.56 0.62
N PHE A 69 4.36 12.72 0.23
CA PHE A 69 5.18 13.83 -0.23
C PHE A 69 6.10 14.37 0.87
N GLU A 70 5.58 14.55 2.09
CA GLU A 70 6.38 14.98 3.24
C GLU A 70 7.45 13.96 3.64
N ILE A 71 7.13 12.67 3.58
CA ILE A 71 8.10 11.59 3.81
C ILE A 71 9.15 11.59 2.69
N TRP A 72 8.71 11.64 1.43
CA TRP A 72 9.60 11.65 0.25
C TRP A 72 10.62 12.77 0.32
N LYS A 73 10.19 13.99 0.71
CA LYS A 73 11.08 15.14 0.87
C LYS A 73 12.22 14.84 1.84
N ARG A 74 11.94 14.19 2.96
CA ARG A 74 12.94 13.86 3.99
C ARG A 74 13.84 12.71 3.56
N VAL A 75 13.25 11.64 3.02
CA VAL A 75 14.01 10.49 2.52
C VAL A 75 14.99 10.91 1.42
N THR A 76 14.57 11.78 0.50
CA THR A 76 15.42 12.20 -0.63
C THR A 76 16.34 13.36 -0.32
N GLN A 77 15.88 14.39 0.38
CA GLN A 77 16.69 15.61 0.61
C GLN A 77 17.53 15.53 1.88
N GLN A 78 17.05 14.80 2.89
CA GLN A 78 17.70 14.71 4.21
C GLN A 78 18.35 13.34 4.45
N LYS A 79 18.24 12.41 3.47
CA LYS A 79 18.80 11.05 3.52
C LYS A 79 18.35 10.25 4.74
N GLU A 80 17.15 10.53 5.23
CA GLU A 80 16.56 9.81 6.36
C GLU A 80 16.00 8.45 5.93
N SER A 81 15.90 7.52 6.88
CA SER A 81 15.14 6.29 6.68
C SER A 81 13.64 6.60 6.60
N PHE A 82 12.86 5.80 5.85
CA PHE A 82 11.39 5.95 5.81
C PHE A 82 10.80 6.00 7.22
N ARG A 83 11.28 5.13 8.12
CA ARG A 83 10.79 5.02 9.49
C ARG A 83 11.06 6.28 10.31
N ASP A 84 12.21 6.91 10.15
CA ASP A 84 12.55 8.12 10.91
C ASP A 84 11.82 9.34 10.34
N SER A 85 11.71 9.43 9.01
CA SER A 85 10.87 10.46 8.37
C SER A 85 9.40 10.35 8.78
N LEU A 86 8.86 9.14 8.91
CA LEU A 86 7.49 8.91 9.39
C LEU A 86 7.29 9.45 10.82
N LYS A 87 8.25 9.21 11.72
CA LYS A 87 8.21 9.74 13.10
C LYS A 87 8.27 11.26 13.14
N GLU A 88 9.11 11.88 12.32
CA GLU A 88 9.23 13.34 12.28
C GLU A 88 7.99 13.99 11.66
N VAL A 89 7.41 13.40 10.61
CA VAL A 89 6.13 13.84 10.04
C VAL A 89 5.00 13.77 11.08
N TYR A 90 4.96 12.70 11.87
CA TYR A 90 4.03 12.54 13.00
C TYR A 90 4.22 13.64 14.05
N LYS A 91 5.46 13.80 14.54
CA LYS A 91 5.84 14.76 15.58
C LYS A 91 5.57 16.20 15.20
N LEU A 92 5.83 16.56 13.94
CA LEU A 92 5.58 17.90 13.39
C LEU A 92 4.13 18.15 12.99
N ASN A 93 3.26 17.15 13.16
CA ASN A 93 1.85 17.20 12.80
C ASN A 93 1.59 17.68 11.37
N LYS A 94 2.40 17.22 10.40
CA LYS A 94 2.26 17.65 8.99
C LYS A 94 1.03 17.07 8.31
N CYS A 95 0.48 15.97 8.83
CA CYS A 95 -0.73 15.32 8.31
C CYS A 95 -1.73 15.01 9.43
N PRO A 96 -2.46 16.03 9.95
CA PRO A 96 -3.35 15.86 11.10
C PRO A 96 -4.44 14.79 10.90
N SER A 97 -4.99 14.68 9.69
CA SER A 97 -6.03 13.71 9.35
C SER A 97 -5.57 12.24 9.38
N LEU A 98 -4.26 11.99 9.38
CA LEU A 98 -3.67 10.66 9.34
C LEU A 98 -2.88 10.32 10.62
N GLN A 99 -2.93 11.18 11.64
CA GLN A 99 -2.20 11.01 12.91
C GLN A 99 -2.43 9.65 13.57
N ASP A 100 -3.68 9.25 13.73
CA ASP A 100 -4.03 7.96 14.34
C ASP A 100 -3.49 6.78 13.53
N SER A 101 -3.55 6.88 12.20
CA SER A 101 -3.04 5.86 11.28
C SER A 101 -1.51 5.76 11.34
N ILE A 102 -0.82 6.90 11.39
CA ILE A 102 0.65 6.95 11.51
C ILE A 102 1.08 6.38 12.86
N LYS A 103 0.41 6.75 13.95
CA LYS A 103 0.65 6.20 15.29
C LYS A 103 0.51 4.68 15.31
N TYR A 104 -0.60 4.17 14.78
CA TYR A 104 -0.85 2.73 14.70
C TYR A 104 0.26 2.00 13.92
N ALA A 105 0.67 2.53 12.77
CA ALA A 105 1.72 1.94 11.95
C ALA A 105 3.09 1.94 12.66
N MET A 106 3.41 2.97 13.45
CA MET A 106 4.65 3.03 14.22
C MET A 106 4.69 2.06 15.40
N GLU A 107 3.55 1.84 16.06
CA GLU A 107 3.41 0.92 17.21
C GLU A 107 3.43 -0.55 16.81
N HIS A 108 3.06 -0.87 15.56
CA HIS A 108 2.90 -2.25 15.08
C HIS A 108 3.94 -2.60 14.00
N ASP A 109 3.58 -2.42 12.74
CA ASP A 109 4.43 -2.68 11.60
C ASP A 109 4.14 -1.66 10.49
N CYS A 110 5.16 -0.88 10.13
CA CYS A 110 5.07 0.13 9.08
C CYS A 110 5.46 -0.42 7.69
N SER A 111 5.85 -1.70 7.57
CA SER A 111 6.31 -2.30 6.31
C SER A 111 5.29 -2.19 5.17
N VAL A 112 4.00 -2.31 5.51
CA VAL A 112 2.89 -2.19 4.56
C VAL A 112 2.78 -0.75 4.02
N MET A 113 2.96 0.23 4.91
CA MET A 113 2.94 1.64 4.55
C MET A 113 4.19 2.05 3.77
N GLU A 114 5.34 1.50 4.10
CA GLU A 114 6.60 1.67 3.36
C GLU A 114 6.50 1.07 1.96
N THR A 115 5.89 -0.11 1.83
CA THR A 115 5.61 -0.72 0.52
C THR A 115 4.69 0.17 -0.32
N ALA A 116 3.66 0.78 0.28
CA ALA A 116 2.79 1.73 -0.40
C ALA A 116 3.56 2.99 -0.83
N PHE A 117 4.37 3.57 0.06
CA PHE A 117 5.26 4.69 -0.24
C PHE A 117 6.19 4.39 -1.43
N LEU A 118 6.87 3.25 -1.41
CA LEU A 118 7.75 2.83 -2.49
C LEU A 118 6.97 2.68 -3.80
N ARG A 119 5.76 2.14 -3.80
CA ARG A 119 4.95 2.06 -5.03
C ARG A 119 4.59 3.44 -5.58
N CYS A 120 4.18 4.37 -4.71
CA CYS A 120 3.84 5.74 -5.10
C CYS A 120 5.06 6.53 -5.63
N THR A 121 6.27 6.18 -5.20
CA THR A 121 7.50 6.93 -5.52
C THR A 121 8.38 6.26 -6.58
N VAL A 122 8.37 4.92 -6.68
CA VAL A 122 9.13 4.15 -7.68
C VAL A 122 8.52 4.30 -9.09
N GLY A 123 7.19 4.43 -9.20
CA GLY A 123 6.52 4.73 -10.47
C GLY A 123 6.86 6.11 -11.05
N ALA A 124 7.44 7.01 -10.25
CA ALA A 124 7.88 8.34 -10.68
C ALA A 124 9.29 8.36 -11.29
N GLY A 125 9.92 7.20 -11.54
CA GLY A 125 11.25 7.13 -12.16
C GLY A 125 12.39 7.61 -11.26
N ILE A 126 12.22 7.56 -9.94
CA ILE A 126 13.27 7.94 -8.98
C ILE A 126 14.17 6.74 -8.70
N THR A 127 14.74 6.18 -9.76
CA THR A 127 15.87 5.25 -9.67
C THR A 127 17.10 6.01 -10.13
N ASN A 128 17.85 6.56 -9.17
CA ASN A 128 19.29 6.86 -9.23
C ASN A 128 19.91 7.60 -10.45
N GLU A 129 19.14 8.17 -11.38
CA GLU A 129 19.69 8.95 -12.52
C GLU A 129 19.66 10.46 -12.33
N VAL A 130 19.35 10.97 -11.12
CA VAL A 130 19.50 12.41 -10.80
C VAL A 130 20.72 12.66 -9.90
N SER A 131 21.77 11.86 -10.05
CA SER A 131 23.08 12.12 -9.44
C SER A 131 24.15 12.55 -10.44
N THR A 132 23.85 12.67 -11.74
CA THR A 132 24.91 12.94 -12.74
C THR A 132 24.60 14.01 -13.79
N VAL A 133 23.47 14.72 -13.73
CA VAL A 133 23.22 15.84 -14.68
C VAL A 133 22.66 17.08 -13.97
N ILE A 134 23.25 17.47 -12.84
CA ILE A 134 23.28 18.88 -12.41
C ILE A 134 24.61 19.11 -11.68
N CYS A 135 25.72 19.05 -12.42
CA CYS A 135 26.95 19.76 -12.09
C CYS A 135 27.81 19.81 -13.37
N MET A 136 27.84 21.02 -13.96
CA MET A 136 28.50 21.47 -15.20
C MET A 136 27.85 21.11 -16.54
#